data_AF-A0A833X2J7-F1
#
_entry.id   AF-A0A833X2J7-F1
#
_cell.length_a   1.000
_cell.length_b   1.000
_cell.length_c   1.000
_cell.angle_alpha   90.00
_cell.angle_beta   90.00
_cell.angle_gamma   90.00
#
_symmetry.space_group_name_H-M   'P 1'
#
loop_
_entity.id
_entity.type
_entity.pdbx_description
1 polymer ?
#
loop_
_entity_poly.entity_id
_entity_poly.type
_entity_poly.pdbx_seq_one_letter_code
_entity_poly.pdbx_strand_id
1 'polypeptide(L)'
;MEATKTIAHEIGGIQNDALRFGLHGVKSDIVGSHPLESAYQSARSTQEEMKRKFLMNTYGSAFPLKLDLDKQILSRFQRPPGVIPSSMLGLEAVTGGLDDFGFEDYLNDPRDSETFRPLDMHHGMEVRLGLSKGPVCPSFI
;
A
#
# COMPACT_ATOMS: atom_id res chain seq x y z
N MET A 1 -4.63 -18.07 1.18
CA MET A 1 -5.01 -16.71 0.73
C MET A 1 -6.48 -16.54 1.04
N GLU A 2 -6.80 -15.95 2.20
CA GLU A 2 -8.18 -15.55 2.49
C GLU A 2 -8.53 -14.34 1.63
N ALA A 3 -9.68 -14.39 0.96
CA ALA A 3 -10.19 -13.24 0.22
C ALA A 3 -10.46 -12.08 1.20
N THR A 4 -9.85 -10.93 0.94
CA THR A 4 -10.08 -9.70 1.69
C THR A 4 -11.57 -9.35 1.65
N LYS A 5 -12.22 -9.35 2.81
CA LYS A 5 -13.64 -8.99 2.97
C LYS A 5 -13.81 -7.46 2.90
N THR A 6 -13.53 -6.88 1.74
CA THR A 6 -13.78 -5.46 1.48
C THR A 6 -15.22 -5.28 1.02
N ILE A 7 -15.97 -4.39 1.69
CA ILE A 7 -17.35 -4.07 1.30
C ILE A 7 -17.33 -3.25 0.02
N ALA A 8 -18.14 -3.65 -0.95
CA ALA A 8 -18.36 -2.87 -2.16
C ALA A 8 -18.91 -1.50 -1.76
N HIS A 9 -18.34 -0.44 -2.31
CA HIS A 9 -18.56 0.90 -1.82
C HIS A 9 -20.00 1.41 -2.05
N GLU A 10 -20.68 1.83 -0.98
CA GLU A 10 -22.07 2.33 -1.02
C GLU A 10 -22.20 3.87 -1.02
N ILE A 11 -21.08 4.62 -1.02
CA ILE A 11 -21.14 6.09 -1.04
C ILE A 11 -21.58 6.54 -2.43
N GLY A 12 -22.87 6.85 -2.53
CA GLY A 12 -23.58 7.13 -3.79
C GLY A 12 -25.03 6.67 -3.81
N GLY A 13 -25.50 5.94 -2.79
CA GLY A 13 -26.93 5.74 -2.58
C GLY A 13 -27.60 4.79 -3.57
N ILE A 14 -26.94 3.68 -3.89
CA ILE A 14 -27.60 2.56 -4.55
C ILE A 14 -27.01 1.33 -3.89
N GLN A 15 -27.83 0.60 -3.13
CA GLN A 15 -27.80 -0.87 -2.87
C GLN A 15 -28.70 -1.22 -1.66
N ASN A 16 -29.93 -0.70 -1.64
CA ASN A 16 -31.04 -1.32 -0.90
C ASN A 16 -32.03 -1.91 -1.91
N ASP A 17 -31.53 -2.61 -2.95
CA ASP A 17 -32.39 -3.29 -3.93
C ASP A 17 -32.62 -4.75 -3.50
N ALA A 18 -33.59 -4.94 -2.62
CA ALA A 18 -33.96 -6.24 -2.07
C ALA A 18 -34.39 -7.26 -3.15
N LEU A 19 -34.79 -6.80 -4.35
CA LEU A 19 -35.20 -7.68 -5.45
C LEU A 19 -34.00 -8.24 -6.21
N ARG A 20 -32.88 -7.51 -6.27
CA ARG A 20 -31.65 -7.96 -6.96
C ARG A 20 -30.66 -8.65 -6.03
N PHE A 21 -30.59 -8.23 -4.77
CA PHE A 21 -29.58 -8.69 -3.81
C PHE A 21 -30.15 -9.55 -2.67
N GLY A 22 -31.48 -9.73 -2.60
CA GLY A 22 -32.16 -10.50 -1.57
C GLY A 22 -32.40 -9.70 -0.28
N LEU A 23 -33.12 -10.30 0.68
CA LEU A 23 -33.32 -9.68 1.99
C LEU A 23 -31.99 -9.64 2.76
N HIS A 24 -31.66 -8.46 3.31
CA HIS A 24 -30.51 -8.24 4.18
C HIS A 24 -30.55 -9.19 5.39
N GLY A 25 -29.44 -9.87 5.68
CA GLY A 25 -29.34 -10.81 6.80
C GLY A 25 -28.13 -10.54 7.67
N VAL A 26 -28.04 -11.16 8.86
CA VAL A 26 -26.95 -10.92 9.83
C VAL A 26 -25.54 -11.18 9.25
N LYS A 27 -25.44 -11.98 8.17
CA LYS A 27 -24.18 -12.22 7.44
C LYS A 27 -23.70 -11.02 6.63
N SER A 28 -24.60 -10.17 6.12
CA SER A 28 -24.23 -8.92 5.44
C SER A 28 -23.85 -7.81 6.43
N ASP A 29 -24.25 -7.93 7.71
CA ASP A 29 -23.78 -7.06 8.81
C ASP A 29 -22.38 -7.41 9.32
N ILE A 30 -21.81 -8.57 8.93
CA ILE A 30 -20.39 -8.89 9.18
C ILE A 30 -19.56 -8.16 8.11
N VAL A 31 -19.61 -6.84 8.20
CA VAL A 31 -18.90 -5.85 7.41
C VAL A 31 -17.43 -5.90 7.87
N GLY A 32 -16.52 -6.23 6.95
CA GLY A 32 -15.07 -6.15 7.17
C GLY A 32 -14.58 -4.70 7.36
N SER A 33 -13.93 -4.13 6.35
CA SER A 33 -13.32 -2.78 6.40
C SER A 33 -14.34 -1.63 6.49
N HIS A 34 -13.89 -0.42 6.80
CA HIS A 34 -14.75 0.78 6.77
C HIS A 34 -15.24 1.02 5.33
N PRO A 35 -16.53 1.39 5.08
CA PRO A 35 -17.02 1.62 3.72
C PRO A 35 -16.15 2.65 3.01
N LEU A 36 -15.92 3.83 3.59
CA LEU A 36 -15.05 4.90 3.04
C LEU A 36 -13.71 4.41 2.45
N GLU A 37 -13.08 3.42 3.09
CA GLU A 37 -11.80 2.86 2.67
C GLU A 37 -11.87 2.23 1.27
N SER A 38 -12.96 1.52 0.96
CA SER A 38 -13.11 0.90 -0.36
C SER A 38 -13.35 1.92 -1.48
N ALA A 39 -13.87 3.12 -1.21
CA ALA A 39 -13.94 4.19 -2.21
C ALA A 39 -12.55 4.67 -2.50
N TYR A 40 -11.79 4.99 -1.46
CA TYR A 40 -10.46 5.53 -1.65
C TYR A 40 -9.61 4.56 -2.46
N GLN A 41 -9.68 3.25 -2.17
CA GLN A 41 -8.98 2.23 -2.95
C GLN A 41 -9.47 2.14 -4.41
N SER A 42 -10.78 2.15 -4.65
CA SER A 42 -11.36 2.06 -6.00
C SER A 42 -11.15 3.32 -6.84
N ALA A 43 -11.29 4.50 -6.23
CA ALA A 43 -11.02 5.80 -6.85
C ALA A 43 -9.56 5.90 -7.28
N ARG A 44 -8.63 5.52 -6.40
CA ARG A 44 -7.19 5.46 -6.71
C ARG A 44 -6.92 4.54 -7.89
N SER A 45 -7.45 3.32 -7.88
CA SER A 45 -7.26 2.35 -8.97
C SER A 45 -7.82 2.87 -10.30
N THR A 46 -9.02 3.46 -10.27
CA THR A 46 -9.67 4.05 -11.46
C THR A 46 -8.86 5.22 -12.01
N GLN A 47 -8.32 6.08 -11.14
CA GLN A 47 -7.47 7.20 -11.54
C GLN A 47 -6.15 6.73 -12.17
N GLU A 48 -5.52 5.70 -11.61
CA GLU A 48 -4.30 5.10 -12.16
C GLU A 48 -4.56 4.49 -13.54
N GLU A 49 -5.66 3.76 -13.73
CA GLU A 49 -6.05 3.22 -15.04
C GLU A 49 -6.33 4.33 -16.07
N MET A 50 -7.02 5.38 -15.66
CA MET A 50 -7.31 6.53 -16.51
C MET A 50 -6.02 7.24 -16.94
N LYS A 51 -5.10 7.49 -16.00
CA LYS A 51 -3.77 8.07 -16.28
C LYS A 51 -2.97 7.19 -17.23
N ARG A 52 -2.99 5.86 -17.03
CA ARG A 52 -2.33 4.90 -17.93
C ARG A 52 -2.88 4.97 -19.36
N LYS A 53 -4.20 4.99 -19.53
CA LYS A 53 -4.86 5.12 -20.85
C LYS A 53 -4.50 6.43 -21.51
N PHE A 54 -4.50 7.53 -20.75
CA PHE A 54 -4.11 8.85 -21.26
C PHE A 54 -2.66 8.87 -21.78
N LEU A 55 -1.73 8.32 -21.00
CA LEU A 55 -0.32 8.20 -21.39
C LEU A 55 -0.14 7.34 -22.64
N MET A 56 -0.86 6.21 -22.72
CA MET A 56 -0.84 5.34 -23.89
C MET A 56 -1.31 6.07 -25.15
N ASN A 57 -2.38 6.86 -25.04
CA ASN A 57 -2.93 7.61 -26.16
C ASN A 57 -2.02 8.76 -26.61
N THR A 58 -1.32 9.41 -25.66
CA THR A 58 -0.49 10.59 -25.94
C THR A 58 0.90 10.22 -26.44
N TYR A 59 1.54 9.23 -25.82
CA TYR A 59 2.94 8.89 -26.04
C TYR A 59 3.15 7.48 -26.63
N GLY A 60 2.07 6.73 -26.85
CA GLY A 60 2.10 5.35 -27.34
C GLY A 60 2.23 4.30 -26.24
N SER A 61 2.14 3.03 -26.63
CA SER A 61 2.13 1.88 -25.70
C SER A 61 3.46 1.63 -24.98
N ALA A 62 4.59 2.07 -25.55
CA ALA A 62 5.91 1.86 -24.97
C ALA A 62 6.15 2.67 -23.68
N PHE A 63 5.55 3.86 -23.57
CA PHE A 63 5.78 4.76 -22.44
C PHE A 63 5.24 4.23 -21.09
N PRO A 64 3.96 3.79 -20.97
CA PRO A 64 3.48 3.20 -19.72
C PRO A 64 4.23 1.92 -19.35
N LEU A 65 4.67 1.12 -20.34
CA LEU A 65 5.51 -0.07 -20.07
C LEU A 65 6.86 0.32 -19.45
N LYS A 66 7.50 1.38 -19.95
CA LYS A 66 8.73 1.90 -19.36
C LYS A 66 8.50 2.33 -17.91
N LEU A 67 7.43 3.07 -17.64
CA LEU A 67 7.10 3.51 -16.28
C LEU A 67 6.86 2.33 -15.33
N ASP A 68 6.18 1.27 -15.81
CA ASP A 68 5.98 0.05 -15.02
C ASP A 68 7.33 -0.62 -14.67
N LEU A 69 8.27 -0.66 -15.62
CA LEU A 69 9.62 -1.19 -15.39
C LEU A 69 10.39 -0.34 -14.38
N ASP A 70 10.38 0.99 -14.54
CA ASP A 70 11.05 1.91 -13.62
C ASP A 70 10.48 1.74 -12.20
N LYS A 71 9.14 1.63 -12.05
CA LYS A 71 8.47 1.35 -10.77
C LYS A 71 8.93 0.02 -10.15
N GLN A 72 9.07 -1.03 -10.95
CA GLN A 72 9.56 -2.33 -10.47
C GLN A 72 11.03 -2.30 -10.03
N ILE A 73 11.88 -1.56 -10.73
CA ILE A 73 13.29 -1.42 -10.38
C ILE A 73 13.42 -0.63 -9.07
N LEU A 74 12.71 0.49 -8.96
CA LEU A 74 12.78 1.40 -7.82
C LEU A 74 12.17 0.81 -6.54
N SER A 75 11.14 -0.05 -6.67
CA SER A 75 10.55 -0.73 -5.50
C SER A 75 11.44 -1.78 -4.85
N ARG A 76 12.47 -2.28 -5.56
CA ARG A 76 13.39 -3.30 -5.04
C ARG A 76 14.57 -2.71 -4.27
N PHE A 77 14.86 -1.42 -4.42
CA PHE A 77 15.99 -0.80 -3.76
C PHE A 77 15.73 -0.70 -2.26
N GLN A 78 16.40 -1.56 -1.48
CA GLN A 78 16.28 -1.59 -0.03
C GLN A 78 17.65 -1.77 0.60
N ARG A 79 17.93 -0.97 1.63
CA ARG A 79 19.12 -1.12 2.47
C ARG A 79 19.02 -2.40 3.29
N PRO A 80 20.13 -2.93 3.82
CA PRO A 80 20.09 -3.97 4.85
C PRO A 80 19.20 -3.53 6.03
N PRO A 81 18.54 -4.47 6.73
CA PRO A 81 17.76 -4.12 7.91
C PRO A 81 18.66 -3.45 8.95
N GLY A 82 18.22 -2.32 9.50
CA GLY A 82 18.97 -1.59 10.52
C GLY A 82 18.35 -0.27 10.94
N VAL A 83 19.14 0.54 11.65
CA VAL A 83 18.70 1.79 12.31
C VAL A 83 18.12 2.80 11.34
N ILE A 84 18.68 2.89 10.13
CA ILE A 84 18.23 3.85 9.11
C ILE A 84 17.38 3.11 8.08
N PRO A 85 16.05 3.33 8.05
CA PRO A 85 15.20 2.73 7.02
C PRO A 85 15.57 3.25 5.63
N SER A 86 15.29 2.46 4.60
CA SER A 86 15.39 2.94 3.21
C SER A 86 14.15 3.77 2.87
N SER A 87 14.36 5.04 2.51
CA SER A 87 13.34 5.88 1.86
C SER A 87 13.20 5.47 0.39
N MET A 88 11.98 5.30 -0.10
CA MET A 88 11.71 4.93 -1.50
C MET A 88 11.59 6.17 -2.40
N LEU A 89 12.44 7.17 -2.19
CA LEU A 89 12.34 8.49 -2.83
C LEU A 89 12.18 8.44 -4.36
N GLY A 90 12.94 7.56 -5.02
CA GLY A 90 12.83 7.39 -6.47
C GLY A 90 11.48 6.80 -6.89
N LEU A 91 10.96 5.83 -6.13
CA LEU A 91 9.64 5.26 -6.38
C LEU A 91 8.55 6.31 -6.16
N GLU A 92 8.64 7.07 -5.07
CA GLU A 92 7.73 8.16 -4.72
C GLU A 92 7.70 9.24 -5.82
N ALA A 93 8.86 9.59 -6.39
CA ALA A 93 8.96 10.52 -7.50
C ALA A 93 8.21 10.02 -8.75
N VAL A 94 8.32 8.72 -9.07
CA VAL A 94 7.65 8.12 -10.24
C VAL A 94 6.14 7.97 -10.01
N THR A 95 5.73 7.63 -8.79
CA THR A 95 4.31 7.49 -8.45
C THR A 95 3.61 8.83 -8.23
N GLY A 96 4.37 9.90 -7.99
CA GLY A 96 3.86 11.23 -7.67
C GLY A 96 3.55 11.43 -6.19
N GLY A 97 4.06 10.56 -5.31
CA GLY A 97 3.83 10.64 -3.86
C GLY A 97 4.61 11.75 -3.16
N LEU A 98 5.56 12.39 -3.84
CA LEU A 98 6.33 13.53 -3.30
C LEU A 98 5.47 14.77 -3.08
N ASP A 99 4.39 14.91 -3.87
CA ASP A 99 3.49 16.06 -3.82
C ASP A 99 2.29 15.80 -2.89
N ASP A 100 2.11 14.56 -2.43
CA ASP A 100 1.02 14.15 -1.56
C ASP A 100 1.35 14.52 -0.11
N PHE A 101 0.44 15.22 0.57
CA PHE A 101 0.57 15.56 1.99
C PHE A 101 -0.19 14.54 2.83
N GLY A 102 0.57 13.75 3.60
CA GLY A 102 0.08 12.62 4.38
C GLY A 102 -0.17 12.95 5.86
N PHE A 103 -0.56 11.92 6.59
CA PHE A 103 -0.72 11.99 8.04
C PHE A 103 0.64 12.03 8.74
N GLU A 104 1.58 11.25 8.23
CA GLU A 104 2.98 11.21 8.64
C GLU A 104 3.67 12.57 8.59
N ASP A 105 3.30 13.44 7.65
CA ASP A 105 3.85 14.80 7.56
C ASP A 105 3.38 15.72 8.69
N TYR A 106 2.19 15.46 9.24
CA TYR A 106 1.60 16.27 10.30
C TYR A 106 1.88 15.69 11.70
N LEU A 107 1.76 14.37 11.88
CA LEU A 107 1.93 13.71 13.19
C LEU A 107 3.29 13.05 13.40
N ASN A 108 4.20 13.17 12.43
CA ASN A 108 5.48 12.46 12.36
C ASN A 108 5.31 10.96 12.13
N ASP A 109 6.32 10.36 11.53
CA ASP A 109 6.36 8.92 11.33
C ASP A 109 6.60 8.21 12.68
N PRO A 110 5.78 7.20 13.06
CA PRO A 110 6.04 6.41 14.27
C PRO A 110 7.40 5.72 14.27
N ARG A 111 8.01 5.50 13.09
CA ARG A 111 9.37 4.95 12.95
C ARG A 111 10.46 5.91 13.46
N ASP A 112 10.18 7.21 13.47
CA ASP A 112 11.11 8.25 13.95
C ASP A 112 10.88 8.59 15.43
N SER A 113 10.02 7.84 16.12
CA SER A 113 9.76 8.06 17.55
C SER A 113 10.99 7.73 18.41
N GLU A 114 11.22 8.51 19.46
CA GLU A 114 12.31 8.28 20.42
C GLU A 114 12.21 6.92 21.14
N THR A 115 11.00 6.38 21.22
CA THR A 115 10.71 5.08 21.83
C THR A 115 10.93 3.91 20.86
N PHE A 116 11.19 4.18 19.57
CA PHE A 116 11.47 3.17 18.58
C PHE A 116 12.74 2.41 18.94
N ARG A 117 12.63 1.08 19.07
CA ARG A 117 13.79 0.21 19.27
C ARG A 117 14.25 -0.33 17.93
N PRO A 118 15.47 0.02 17.47
CA PRO A 118 16.00 -0.53 16.24
C PRO A 118 16.02 -2.06 16.25
N LEU A 119 15.82 -2.67 15.08
CA LEU A 119 15.98 -4.10 14.93
C LEU A 119 17.47 -4.46 15.05
N ASP A 120 17.76 -5.64 15.61
CA ASP A 120 19.12 -6.17 15.56
C ASP A 120 19.50 -6.42 14.08
N MET A 121 20.54 -5.72 13.62
CA MET A 121 21.03 -5.80 12.25
C MET A 121 21.56 -7.19 11.92
N HIS A 122 22.21 -7.83 12.89
CA HIS A 122 22.84 -9.13 12.68
C HIS A 122 21.77 -10.20 12.44
N HIS A 123 20.90 -10.40 13.43
CA HIS A 123 19.81 -11.36 13.32
C HIS A 123 18.86 -11.01 12.16
N GLY A 124 18.61 -9.73 11.90
CA GLY A 124 17.82 -9.30 10.74
C GLY A 124 18.42 -9.72 9.40
N MET A 125 19.74 -9.64 9.25
CA MET A 125 20.44 -10.10 8.05
C MET A 125 20.45 -11.62 7.94
N GLU A 126 20.60 -12.33 9.06
CA GLU A 126 20.53 -13.79 9.10
C GLU A 126 19.17 -14.31 8.64
N VAL A 127 18.06 -13.70 9.10
CA VAL A 127 16.70 -14.05 8.66
C VAL A 127 16.55 -13.80 7.16
N ARG A 128 17.04 -12.65 6.65
CA ARG A 128 16.98 -12.29 5.23
C ARG A 128 17.78 -13.25 4.35
N LEU A 129 18.94 -13.72 4.81
CA LEU A 129 19.78 -14.70 4.12
C LEU A 129 19.29 -16.15 4.32
N GLY A 130 18.29 -16.37 5.18
CA GLY A 130 17.74 -17.68 5.50
C GLY A 130 18.61 -18.53 6.43
N LEU A 131 19.58 -17.91 7.11
CA LEU A 131 20.48 -18.54 8.08
C LEU A 131 19.80 -18.77 9.43
N SER A 132 18.97 -17.82 9.89
CA SER A 132 18.17 -17.93 11.10
C SER A 132 16.67 -18.06 10.78
N LYS A 133 15.91 -18.67 11.69
CA LYS A 133 14.45 -18.83 11.59
C LYS A 133 13.76 -17.92 12.59
N GLY A 134 12.61 -17.37 12.20
CA GLY A 134 11.75 -16.57 13.09
C GLY A 134 11.70 -15.08 12.72
N PRO A 135 10.90 -14.28 13.44
CA PRO A 135 10.83 -12.85 13.24
C PRO A 135 12.15 -12.17 13.65
N VAL A 136 12.43 -11.02 13.06
CA VAL A 136 13.57 -10.20 13.46
C VAL A 136 13.30 -9.65 14.86
N CYS A 137 14.22 -9.88 15.80
CA CYS A 137 14.10 -9.36 17.16
C CYS A 137 14.55 -7.89 17.23
N PRO A 138 13.93 -7.08 18.10
CA PRO A 138 14.48 -5.78 18.46
C PRO A 138 15.83 -5.95 19.16
N SER A 139 16.75 -5.01 18.96
CA SER A 139 18.02 -5.02 19.68
C SER A 139 17.78 -4.93 21.19
N PHE A 140 18.40 -5.84 21.95
CA PHE A 140 18.44 -5.71 23.41
C PHE A 140 19.38 -4.54 23.77
N ILE A 141 18.91 -3.64 24.64
CA ILE A 141 19.76 -2.67 25.37
C ILE A 141 20.19 -3.34 26.66
#